data_AF-A0A059KNV2-F1
#
_entry.id   AF-A0A059KNV2-F1
#
_cell.length_a   1.000
_cell.length_b   1.000
_cell.length_c   1.000
_cell.angle_alpha   90.00
_cell.angle_beta   90.00
_cell.angle_gamma   90.00
#
_symmetry.space_group_name_H-M   'P 1'
#
loop_
_entity.id
_entity.type
_entity.pdbx_description
1 polymer ?
#
loop_
_entity_poly.entity_id
_entity_poly.type
_entity_poly.pdbx_seq_one_letter_code
_entity_poly.pdbx_strand_id
1 'polypeptide(L)' 'MTTTSSSDLAAPASPRQVPCPACGTLAPFAKDLNPYRPFCSLRCREHDLGAWASGGYRVGAVEPPDDFDAGA' A
#
# COMPACT_ATOMS: atom_id res chain seq x y z
N MET A 1 -1.14 48.88 -11.71
CA MET A 1 -1.43 48.40 -10.35
C MET A 1 -2.24 47.13 -10.48
N THR A 2 -1.58 45.96 -10.49
CA THR A 2 -2.24 44.65 -10.58
C THR A 2 -2.31 44.04 -9.18
N THR A 3 -3.51 44.03 -8.60
CA THR A 3 -3.83 43.39 -7.33
C THR A 3 -3.99 41.89 -7.56
N THR A 4 -2.99 41.10 -7.17
CA THR A 4 -3.11 39.64 -7.05
C THR A 4 -4.01 39.32 -5.86
N SER A 5 -5.16 38.71 -6.14
CA SER A 5 -6.12 38.24 -5.13
C SER A 5 -5.58 37.00 -4.42
N SER A 6 -5.36 37.10 -3.12
CA SER A 6 -4.79 36.06 -2.24
C SER A 6 -5.73 34.89 -1.91
N SER A 7 -6.76 34.64 -2.71
CA SER A 7 -7.86 33.74 -2.30
C SER A 7 -7.69 32.26 -2.69
N ASP A 8 -6.60 31.88 -3.36
CA ASP A 8 -6.40 30.51 -3.88
C ASP A 8 -5.43 29.63 -3.06
N LEU A 9 -5.15 30.01 -1.81
CA LEU A 9 -4.41 29.14 -0.88
C LEU A 9 -5.41 28.19 -0.18
N ALA A 10 -5.97 27.26 -0.94
CA ALA A 10 -6.69 26.13 -0.37
C ALA A 10 -5.71 25.31 0.49
N ALA A 11 -6.04 25.14 1.77
CA ALA A 11 -5.26 24.29 2.69
C ALA A 11 -5.16 22.86 2.11
N PRO A 12 -4.01 22.17 2.22
CA PRO A 12 -3.88 20.83 1.69
C PRO A 12 -4.87 19.90 2.40
N ALA A 13 -5.71 19.21 1.61
CA ALA A 13 -6.60 18.19 2.13
C ALA A 13 -5.79 17.13 2.91
N SER A 14 -6.28 16.74 4.08
CA SER A 14 -5.61 15.74 4.91
C SER A 14 -5.46 14.42 4.15
N PRO A 15 -4.30 13.74 4.25
CA PRO A 15 -4.04 12.53 3.50
C PRO A 15 -4.98 11.39 3.93
N ARG A 16 -5.49 10.63 2.95
CA ARG A 16 -6.25 9.39 3.21
C ARG A 16 -5.43 8.45 4.11
N GLN A 17 -6.00 7.94 5.19
CA GLN A 17 -5.34 6.95 6.06
C GLN A 17 -5.66 5.52 5.58
N VAL A 18 -4.68 4.61 5.63
CA VAL A 18 -4.87 3.18 5.31
C VAL A 18 -4.23 2.28 6.36
N PRO A 19 -4.79 1.09 6.65
CA PRO A 19 -4.16 0.14 7.56
C PRO A 19 -2.89 -0.44 6.93
N CYS A 20 -1.80 -0.48 7.70
CA CYS A 20 -0.56 -1.15 7.33
C CYS A 20 -0.81 -2.66 7.17
N PRO A 21 -0.47 -3.28 6.03
CA PRO A 21 -0.71 -4.72 5.83
C PRO A 21 0.04 -5.62 6.83
N ALA A 22 1.20 -5.17 7.33
CA ALA A 22 2.04 -5.97 8.21
C ALA A 22 1.64 -5.91 9.70
N CYS A 23 1.04 -4.81 10.15
CA CYS A 23 0.79 -4.59 11.60
C CYS A 23 -0.55 -3.91 11.93
N GLY A 24 -1.33 -3.49 10.94
CA GLY A 24 -2.64 -2.85 11.11
C GLY A 24 -2.63 -1.36 11.44
N THR A 25 -1.49 -0.77 11.82
CA THR A 25 -1.38 0.68 12.14
C THR A 25 -1.84 1.54 10.97
N LEU A 26 -2.68 2.55 11.24
CA LEU A 26 -3.09 3.53 10.22
C LEU A 26 -1.91 4.41 9.80
N ALA A 27 -1.69 4.50 8.48
CA ALA A 27 -0.62 5.27 7.88
C ALA A 27 -1.14 6.22 6.78
N PRO A 28 -0.59 7.44 6.66
CA PRO A 28 -0.97 8.38 5.61
C PRO A 28 -0.68 7.78 4.24
N PHE A 29 -1.66 7.83 3.35
CA PHE A 29 -1.52 7.41 1.96
C PHE A 29 -1.05 8.57 1.05
N ALA A 30 -0.12 9.40 1.52
CA ALA A 30 0.54 10.46 0.74
C ALA A 30 2.06 10.25 0.67
N LYS A 31 2.66 10.35 -0.52
CA LYS A 31 4.11 10.08 -0.76
C LYS A 31 5.01 11.00 0.06
N ASP A 32 4.64 12.27 0.14
CA ASP A 32 5.46 13.31 0.77
C ASP A 32 5.47 13.20 2.31
N LEU A 33 4.44 12.56 2.89
CA LEU A 33 4.33 12.33 4.33
C LEU A 33 4.77 10.92 4.74
N ASN A 34 4.60 9.94 3.84
CA ASN A 34 4.99 8.57 4.07
C ASN A 34 5.58 7.96 2.77
N PRO A 35 6.91 7.75 2.70
CA PRO A 35 7.54 7.11 1.55
C PRO A 35 7.36 5.59 1.53
N TYR A 36 6.89 4.98 2.62
CA TYR A 36 6.79 3.52 2.79
C TYR A 36 5.39 2.95 2.54
N ARG A 37 4.46 3.76 2.03
CA ARG A 37 3.08 3.32 1.74
C ARG A 37 3.05 2.03 0.90
N PRO A 38 2.11 1.10 1.19
CA PRO A 38 1.03 1.19 2.17
C PRO A 38 1.46 0.88 3.62
N PHE A 39 2.74 0.64 3.87
CA PHE A 39 3.26 0.32 5.20
C PHE A 39 3.44 1.59 6.06
N CYS A 40 3.39 1.43 7.37
CA CYS A 40 3.61 2.53 8.31
C CYS A 40 5.10 2.90 8.48
N SER A 41 6.03 2.03 8.05
CA SER A 41 7.47 2.25 8.20
C SER A 41 8.30 1.33 7.29
N LEU A 42 9.59 1.65 7.16
CA LEU A 42 10.57 0.78 6.49
C LEU A 42 10.58 -0.64 7.07
N ARG A 43 10.58 -0.76 8.40
CA ARG A 43 10.58 -2.05 9.11
C ARG A 43 9.40 -2.93 8.67
N CYS A 44 8.20 -2.37 8.54
CA CYS A 44 7.03 -3.13 8.13
C CYS A 44 7.11 -3.58 6.67
N ARG A 45 7.67 -2.74 5.78
CA ARG A 45 7.93 -3.11 4.39
C ARG A 45 8.93 -4.26 4.27
N GLU A 46 10.02 -4.21 5.03
CA GLU A 46 11.05 -5.26 5.02
C GLU A 46 10.56 -6.56 5.68
N HIS A 47 9.78 -6.46 6.75
CA HIS A 47 9.15 -7.62 7.37
C HIS A 47 8.20 -8.33 6.40
N ASP A 48 7.36 -7.57 5.68
CA ASP A 48 6.49 -8.12 4.65
C ASP A 48 7.29 -8.85 3.57
N LEU A 49 8.35 -8.21 3.06
CA LEU A 49 9.27 -8.83 2.10
C LEU A 49 9.90 -10.11 2.65
N GLY A 50 10.27 -10.15 3.93
CA GLY A 50 10.77 -11.35 4.59
C GLY A 50 9.73 -12.47 4.68
N ALA A 51 8.46 -12.15 4.96
CA ALA A 51 7.36 -13.10 4.96
C ALA A 51 7.13 -13.70 3.55
N TRP A 52 7.27 -12.90 2.49
CA TRP A 52 7.30 -13.39 1.11
C TRP A 52 8.47 -14.34 0.85
N ALA A 53 9.70 -13.92 1.17
CA ALA A 53 10.90 -14.70 0.91
C ALA A 53 10.93 -16.04 1.66
N SER A 54 10.29 -16.11 2.83
CA SER A 54 10.18 -17.32 3.65
C SER A 54 8.97 -18.21 3.30
N GLY A 55 8.13 -17.82 2.34
CA GLY A 55 6.94 -18.58 1.97
C GLY A 55 5.81 -18.52 3.00
N GLY A 56 5.75 -17.45 3.80
CA GLY A 56 4.67 -17.18 4.75
C GLY A 56 3.34 -16.84 4.09
N TYR A 57 3.36 -16.41 2.82
CA TYR A 57 2.17 -16.18 2.02
C TYR A 57 1.86 -17.38 1.12
N ARG A 58 0.60 -17.82 1.10
CA ARG A 58 0.12 -18.95 0.30
C ARG A 58 -1.21 -18.61 -0.34
N VAL A 59 -1.38 -19.01 -1.59
CA VAL A 59 -2.68 -19.01 -2.27
C VAL A 59 -3.28 -20.39 -2.04
N GLY A 60 -4.55 -20.45 -1.63
CA GLY A 60 -5.26 -21.72 -1.50
C GLY A 60 -5.32 -22.43 -2.84
N ALA A 61 -5.08 -23.75 -2.84
CA ALA A 61 -5.28 -24.55 -4.04
C ALA A 61 -6.78 -24.63 -4.34
N VAL A 62 -7.16 -24.23 -5.54
CA VAL A 62 -8.46 -24.56 -6.13
C VAL A 62 -8.19 -25.73 -7.06
N GLU A 63 -8.99 -26.78 -6.97
CA GLU A 63 -8.92 -27.89 -7.91
C GLU A 63 -9.07 -27.32 -9.32
N PRO A 64 -8.11 -27.56 -10.22
CA PRO A 64 -8.24 -27.07 -11.59
C PRO A 64 -9.51 -27.68 -12.18
N PRO A 65 -10.26 -26.92 -12.99
CA PRO A 65 -11.42 -27.47 -13.67
C PRO A 65 -10.99 -28.68 -14.52
N ASP A 66 -11.89 -29.67 -14.67
CA ASP A 66 -11.62 -30.98 -15.29
C ASP A 66 -11.06 -30.90 -16.73
N ASP A 67 -11.15 -29.73 -17.38
CA ASP A 67 -10.68 -29.44 -18.72
C ASP A 67 -9.30 -28.76 -18.77
N PHE A 68 -8.60 -28.63 -17.64
CA PHE A 68 -7.25 -28.07 -17.59
C PHE A 68 -6.23 -29.10 -18.11
N ASP A 69 -6.05 -29.13 -19.43
CA ASP A 69 -5.05 -29.97 -20.11
C ASP A 69 -3.64 -29.43 -19.81
N ALA A 70 -3.06 -29.90 -18.70
CA ALA A 70 -1.67 -29.63 -18.33
C ALA A 70 -0.75 -30.46 -19.24
N GLY A 71 -0.54 -29.96 -20.46
CA GLY A 71 0.29 -30.57 -21.48
C GLY A 71 1.65 -31.01 -20.95
N ALA A 72 1.97 -32.28 -21.24
CA ALA A 72 3.14 -33.05 -20.85
C ALA A 72 4.50 -32.41 -21.19
#